data_AF-A0A137S1F6-F1
#
_entry.id   AF-A0A137S1F6-F1
#
_cell.length_a   1.000
_cell.length_b   1.000
_cell.length_c   1.000
_cell.angle_alpha   90.00
_cell.angle_beta   90.00
_cell.angle_gamma   90.00
#
_symmetry.space_group_name_H-M   'P 1'
#
loop_
_entity.id
_entity.type
_entity.pdbx_description
1 polymer ?
#
loop_
_entity_poly.entity_id
_entity_poly.type
_entity_poly.pdbx_seq_one_letter_code
_entity_poly.pdbx_strand_id
1 'polypeptide(L)'
;MQGEFVRFCKRDVPYRDLPIHGKGATLWVVRRRYICQPCKTTFRPQLPEMVDGFRMSLRLHEYVEKESFNHPYTFAAAQTGLDEKMVRDIFNGRAKFLGH
;
A
#
# COMPACT_ATOMS: atom_id res chain seq x y z
N MET A 1 -9.15 -20.35 -18.55
CA MET A 1 -8.78 -21.58 -17.81
C MET A 1 -9.09 -21.34 -16.33
N GLN A 2 -10.23 -21.81 -15.83
CA GLN A 2 -10.60 -21.67 -14.42
C GLN A 2 -9.92 -22.81 -13.65
N GLY A 3 -8.69 -22.58 -13.19
CA GLY A 3 -7.99 -23.55 -12.34
C GLY A 3 -8.62 -23.57 -10.95
N GLU A 4 -8.85 -24.76 -10.41
CA GLU A 4 -9.29 -24.93 -9.03
C GLU A 4 -8.19 -24.40 -8.07
N PHE A 5 -8.55 -23.47 -7.18
CA PHE A 5 -7.61 -22.82 -6.26
C PHE A 5 -7.80 -23.34 -4.84
N VAL A 6 -6.71 -23.75 -4.18
CA VAL A 6 -6.75 -24.17 -2.77
C VAL A 6 -6.23 -23.05 -1.87
N ARG A 7 -6.92 -22.82 -0.75
CA ARG A 7 -6.53 -21.87 0.29
C ARG A 7 -5.33 -22.45 1.06
N PHE A 8 -4.19 -21.79 1.00
CA PHE A 8 -2.95 -22.31 1.58
C PHE A 8 -2.46 -21.56 2.81
N CYS A 9 -2.84 -20.29 2.99
CA CYS A 9 -2.47 -19.52 4.18
C CYS A 9 -3.37 -18.30 4.36
N LYS A 10 -3.63 -17.89 5.61
CA LYS A 10 -4.28 -16.64 5.99
C LYS A 10 -3.35 -15.82 6.90
N ARG A 11 -3.28 -14.51 6.69
CA ARG A 11 -2.54 -13.58 7.54
C ARG A 11 -3.27 -12.24 7.61
N ASP A 12 -3.42 -11.72 8.82
CA ASP A 12 -3.91 -10.36 9.03
C ASP A 12 -2.75 -9.39 8.80
N VAL A 13 -2.96 -8.45 7.90
CA VAL A 13 -1.94 -7.48 7.50
C VAL A 13 -2.51 -6.08 7.72
N PRO A 14 -1.83 -5.21 8.49
CA PRO A 14 -2.24 -3.83 8.66
C PRO A 14 -1.84 -3.02 7.42
N TYR A 15 -2.79 -2.22 6.94
CA TYR A 15 -2.57 -1.20 5.92
C TYR A 15 -2.90 0.17 6.48
N ARG A 16 -2.00 1.14 6.30
CA ARG A 16 -2.25 2.53 6.69
C ARG A 16 -3.19 3.20 5.70
N ASP A 17 -3.98 4.12 6.21
CA ASP A 17 -4.97 4.83 5.43
C ASP A 17 -5.02 6.30 5.82
N LEU A 18 -5.78 7.10 5.07
CA LEU A 18 -5.92 8.53 5.33
C LEU A 18 -6.35 8.80 6.78
N PRO A 19 -5.74 9.79 7.44
CA PRO A 19 -6.12 10.17 8.79
C PRO A 19 -7.60 10.54 8.88
N ILE A 20 -8.26 10.09 9.95
CA ILE A 20 -9.63 10.46 10.28
C ILE A 20 -9.58 11.37 11.50
N HIS A 21 -10.05 12.61 11.36
CA HIS A 21 -9.99 13.63 12.42
C HIS A 21 -8.58 13.82 13.01
N GLY A 22 -7.56 13.85 12.15
CA GLY A 22 -6.16 14.03 12.56
C GLY A 22 -5.53 12.83 13.26
N LYS A 23 -6.21 11.68 13.32
CA LYS A 23 -5.67 10.42 13.85
C LYS A 23 -5.44 9.45 12.71
N GLY A 24 -4.28 8.78 12.72
CA GLY A 24 -3.95 7.76 11.72
C GLY A 24 -4.98 6.63 11.72
N ALA A 25 -5.45 6.24 10.54
CA ALA A 25 -6.36 5.11 10.35
C ALA A 25 -5.58 3.88 9.86
N THR A 26 -5.96 2.69 10.33
CA THR A 26 -5.38 1.41 9.90
C THR A 26 -6.49 0.43 9.52
N LEU A 27 -6.40 -0.09 8.29
CA LEU A 27 -7.26 -1.15 7.77
C LEU A 27 -6.59 -2.51 8.02
N TRP A 28 -7.25 -3.38 8.78
CA TRP A 28 -6.79 -4.76 8.97
C TRP A 28 -7.36 -5.65 7.88
N VAL A 29 -6.50 -6.12 6.97
CA VAL A 29 -6.92 -6.92 5.83
C VAL A 29 -6.46 -8.36 5.97
N VAL A 30 -7.42 -9.29 5.87
CA VAL A 30 -7.14 -10.73 5.86
C VAL A 30 -6.59 -11.13 4.49
N ARG A 31 -5.26 -11.18 4.36
CA ARG A 31 -4.60 -11.62 3.12
C ARG A 31 -4.55 -13.15 3.06
N ARG A 32 -4.95 -13.69 1.91
CA ARG A 32 -4.85 -15.13 1.62
C ARG A 32 -3.81 -15.40 0.53
N ARG A 33 -3.05 -16.47 0.72
CA ARG A 33 -2.22 -17.07 -0.35
C ARG A 33 -2.99 -18.26 -0.92
N TYR A 34 -3.09 -18.31 -2.24
CA TYR A 34 -3.72 -19.41 -2.98
C TYR A 34 -2.65 -20.22 -3.70
N ILE A 35 -2.96 -21.49 -3.92
CA ILE A 35 -2.18 -22.38 -4.78
C ILE A 35 -3.10 -22.83 -5.92
N CYS A 36 -2.60 -22.69 -7.15
CA CYS A 36 -3.24 -23.25 -8.33
C CYS A 36 -3.03 -24.77 -8.34
N GLN A 37 -4.10 -25.58 -8.35
CA GLN A 37 -3.93 -27.04 -8.28
C GLN A 37 -3.17 -27.63 -9.49
N PRO A 38 -3.42 -27.21 -10.75
CA PRO A 38 -2.73 -27.76 -11.91
C PRO A 38 -1.23 -27.43 -11.97
N CYS A 39 -0.84 -26.17 -11.79
CA CYS A 39 0.55 -25.74 -11.96
C CYS A 39 1.32 -25.60 -10.64
N LYS A 40 0.67 -25.79 -9.48
CA LYS A 40 1.24 -25.63 -8.13
C LYS A 40 1.82 -24.26 -7.81
N THR A 41 1.66 -23.28 -8.69
CA THR A 41 2.09 -21.90 -8.44
C THR A 41 1.30 -21.28 -7.29
N THR A 42 2.02 -20.62 -6.38
CA THR A 42 1.41 -19.86 -5.29
C THR A 42 1.29 -18.40 -5.67
N PHE A 43 0.15 -17.77 -5.38
CA PHE A 43 -0.03 -16.35 -5.61
C PHE A 43 -0.86 -15.70 -4.50
N ARG A 44 -0.76 -14.37 -4.43
CA ARG A 44 -1.64 -13.54 -3.61
C ARG A 44 -2.44 -12.67 -4.57
N PRO A 45 -3.77 -12.61 -4.44
CA PRO A 45 -4.56 -11.68 -5.22
C PRO A 45 -4.10 -10.27 -4.92
N GLN A 46 -4.08 -9.45 -5.96
CA GLN A 46 -3.93 -8.00 -5.80
C GLN A 46 -5.15 -7.47 -5.05
N LEU A 47 -4.92 -6.51 -4.17
CA LEU A 47 -6.00 -5.75 -3.57
C LEU A 47 -6.20 -4.47 -4.38
N PRO A 48 -7.37 -4.27 -4.99
CA PRO A 48 -7.70 -3.00 -5.62
C PRO A 48 -7.53 -1.87 -4.60
N GLU A 49 -7.06 -0.70 -5.07
CA GLU A 49 -6.89 0.50 -4.27
C GLU A 49 -5.92 0.36 -3.07
N MET A 50 -5.03 -0.62 -3.09
CA MET A 50 -3.98 -0.79 -2.08
C MET A 50 -2.60 -0.81 -2.73
N VAL A 51 -1.63 -0.20 -2.08
CA VAL A 51 -0.23 -0.22 -2.49
C VAL A 51 0.54 -1.19 -1.60
N ASP A 52 0.63 -2.44 -2.05
CA ASP A 52 1.20 -3.55 -1.26
C ASP A 52 2.66 -3.32 -0.85
N GLY A 53 3.44 -2.62 -1.68
CA GLY A 53 4.85 -2.29 -1.37
C GLY A 53 5.01 -1.41 -0.13
N PHE A 54 4.08 -0.49 0.08
CA PHE A 54 4.10 0.45 1.21
C PHE A 54 3.12 0.08 2.35
N ARG A 55 2.31 -0.96 2.15
CA ARG A 55 1.21 -1.35 3.05
C ARG A 55 0.31 -0.16 3.41
N MET A 56 -0.21 0.49 2.38
CA MET A 56 -1.18 1.59 2.53
C MET A 56 -2.26 1.55 1.46
N SER A 57 -3.33 2.31 1.67
CA SER A 57 -4.31 2.58 0.62
C SER A 57 -3.71 3.45 -0.49
N LEU A 58 -4.25 3.31 -1.71
CA LEU A 58 -3.89 4.13 -2.86
C LEU A 58 -4.19 5.60 -2.60
N ARG A 59 -5.33 5.89 -1.96
CA ARG A 59 -5.71 7.27 -1.61
C ARG A 59 -4.73 7.93 -0.64
N LEU A 60 -4.15 7.20 0.32
CA LEU A 60 -3.11 7.74 1.20
C LEU A 60 -1.82 7.98 0.40
N HIS A 61 -1.44 7.04 -0.46
CA HIS A 61 -0.26 7.16 -1.30
C HIS A 61 -0.32 8.41 -2.20
N GLU A 62 -1.42 8.59 -2.93
CA GLU A 62 -1.63 9.74 -3.82
C GLU A 62 -1.69 11.07 -3.05
N TYR A 63 -2.26 11.05 -1.84
CA TYR A 63 -2.26 12.23 -0.96
C TYR A 63 -0.83 12.62 -0.58
N VAL A 64 -0.02 11.66 -0.12
CA VAL A 64 1.38 11.91 0.24
C VAL A 64 2.18 12.39 -0.97
N GLU A 65 1.97 11.82 -2.15
CA GLU A 65 2.61 12.30 -3.38
C GLU A 65 2.30 13.79 -3.61
N LYS A 66 1.03 14.19 -3.59
CA LYS A 66 0.60 15.58 -3.80
C LYS A 66 1.14 16.53 -2.74
N GLU A 67 1.05 16.16 -1.46
CA GLU A 67 1.55 16.97 -0.34
C GLU A 67 3.06 17.14 -0.40
N SER A 68 3.81 16.12 -0.82
CA SER A 68 5.27 16.18 -0.92
C SER A 68 5.79 17.12 -2.01
N PHE A 69 4.95 17.47 -3.00
CA PHE A 69 5.28 18.51 -3.98
C PHE A 69 5.09 19.92 -3.42
N ASN A 70 4.05 20.12 -2.59
CA ASN A 70 3.65 21.43 -2.11
C ASN A 70 4.26 21.82 -0.76
N HIS A 71 4.67 20.82 0.03
CA HIS A 71 5.12 20.99 1.40
C HIS A 71 6.38 20.19 1.71
N PRO A 72 7.18 20.58 2.73
CA PRO A 72 8.31 19.78 3.20
C PRO A 72 7.87 18.40 3.66
N TYR A 73 8.75 17.39 3.53
CA TYR A 73 8.43 16.01 3.91
C TYR A 73 8.04 15.85 5.39
N THR A 74 8.60 16.69 6.27
CA THR A 74 8.25 16.72 7.70
C THR A 74 6.78 17.09 7.93
N PHE A 75 6.21 17.97 7.09
CA PHE A 75 4.81 18.35 7.16
C PHE A 75 3.89 17.22 6.73
N ALA A 76 4.17 16.60 5.58
CA ALA A 76 3.39 15.46 5.08
C ALA A 76 3.46 14.27 6.05
N ALA A 77 4.64 14.01 6.64
CA ALA A 77 4.83 13.01 7.68
C ALA A 77 3.98 13.30 8.93
N ALA A 78 4.00 14.55 9.43
CA ALA A 78 3.23 14.95 10.60
C ALA A 78 1.72 14.83 10.38
N GLN A 79 1.20 15.20 9.20
CA GLN A 79 -0.22 15.09 8.89
C GLN A 79 -0.69 13.63 8.76
N THR A 80 0.13 12.77 8.16
CA THR A 80 -0.25 11.39 7.86
C THR A 80 0.16 10.37 8.94
N GLY A 81 1.02 10.78 9.88
CA GLY A 81 1.62 9.86 10.86
C GLY A 81 2.62 8.88 10.24
N LEU A 82 3.18 9.21 9.07
CA LEU A 82 4.21 8.43 8.40
C LEU A 82 5.62 8.85 8.87
N ASP A 83 6.59 7.97 8.63
CA ASP A 83 8.01 8.33 8.74
C ASP A 83 8.41 9.19 7.53
N GLU A 84 9.19 10.24 7.74
CA GLU A 84 9.69 11.12 6.68
C GLU A 84 10.44 10.33 5.61
N LYS A 85 11.17 9.28 6.00
CA LYS A 85 11.83 8.39 5.04
C LYS A 85 10.83 7.77 4.07
N MET A 86 9.67 7.37 4.56
CA MET A 86 8.63 6.74 3.75
C MET A 86 7.99 7.73 2.78
N VAL A 87 7.76 8.96 3.23
CA VAL A 87 7.31 10.07 2.38
C VAL A 87 8.31 10.30 1.24
N ARG A 88 9.60 10.32 1.55
CA ARG A 88 10.68 10.46 0.57
C ARG A 88 10.74 9.28 -0.42
N ASP A 89 10.56 8.06 0.05
CA ASP A 89 10.56 6.86 -0.81
C ASP A 89 9.37 6.87 -1.79
N ILE A 90 8.19 7.29 -1.34
CA ILE A 90 6.99 7.48 -2.20
C ILE A 90 7.28 8.53 -3.27
N PHE A 91 7.79 9.71 -2.86
CA PHE A 91 8.12 10.78 -3.79
C PHE A 91 9.16 10.36 -4.83
N ASN A 92 10.24 9.69 -4.41
CA ASN A 92 11.28 9.18 -5.31
C ASN A 92 10.74 8.15 -6.30
N GLY A 93 9.77 7.32 -5.89
CA GLY A 93 9.05 6.42 -6.79
C GLY A 93 8.33 7.18 -7.91
N ARG A 94 7.65 8.28 -7.56
CA ARG A 94 6.95 9.14 -8.51
C ARG A 94 7.89 9.95 -9.40
N ALA A 95 8.96 10.51 -8.85
CA ALA A 95 9.92 11.34 -9.59
C ALA A 95 10.59 10.57 -10.74
N LYS A 96 10.91 9.27 -10.53
CA LYS A 96 11.44 8.39 -11.59
C LYS A 96 10.49 8.26 -12.79
N PHE A 97 9.18 8.34 -12.56
CA PHE A 97 8.19 8.28 -13.62
C PHE A 97 8.16 9.56 -14.48
N LEU A 98 8.46 10.72 -13.89
CA LEU A 98 8.43 12.03 -14.56
C LEU A 98 9.75 12.40 -15.25
N GLY A 99 10.86 11.76 -14.87
CA GLY A 99 12.20 12.04 -15.39
C GLY A 99 12.57 11.27 -16.68
N HIS A 100 11.58 10.73 -17.39
CA HIS A 100 11.74 10.08 -18.70
C HIS A 100 11.11 10.91 -19.81
#